data_AF-A0A7C1BPU7-F1
#
_entry.id   AF-A0A7C1BPU7-F1
#
_cell.length_a   1.000
_cell.length_b   1.000
_cell.length_c   1.000
_cell.angle_alpha   90.00
_cell.angle_beta   90.00
_cell.angle_gamma   90.00
#
_symmetry.space_group_name_H-M   'P 1'
#
loop_
_entity.id
_entity.type
_entity.pdbx_description
1 polymer ?
#
loop_
_entity_poly.entity_id
_entity_poly.type
_entity_poly.pdbx_seq_one_letter_code
_entity_poly.pdbx_strand_id
1 'polypeptide(L)'
;MGPEEFDCSGLCLEVVKQFFGVNLPRTSTDQFKIGKEVTREDLEAGDLVFFDTGWTQRKPNHNGIYIGKGEFVNANSYHGCVVKDNLFSAYWEKKFYGARRVGKGVRRKDLQQDFLDVSPRHPSYSYISHLYQKKIIQGHPDGTFKPNQGVNRAELLKIVFKSFHLPILKKAEVNLRDVSKQDWFYEYVATALKKNIIKGYPDKTFKPGNKVNRAEALKMILKSALKRIPLKKKVNLEDVKKTDWFYRY
;
A
#
# COMPACT_ATOMS: atom_id res chain seq x y z
N MET A 1 13.17 1.93 -17.04
CA MET A 1 12.71 3.24 -16.56
C MET A 1 13.14 3.39 -15.11
N GLY A 2 13.77 4.52 -14.78
CA GLY A 2 14.45 4.75 -13.51
C GLY A 2 13.56 5.40 -12.44
N PRO A 3 13.96 5.30 -11.16
CA PRO A 3 13.15 5.71 -10.00
C PRO A 3 13.06 7.22 -9.70
N GLU A 4 13.35 8.11 -10.66
CA GLU A 4 13.32 9.58 -10.44
C GLU A 4 12.06 10.31 -10.95
N GLU A 5 11.15 9.64 -11.65
CA GLU A 5 9.97 10.29 -12.28
C GLU A 5 8.63 9.70 -11.82
N PHE A 6 8.32 9.79 -10.52
CA PHE A 6 6.93 9.64 -10.08
C PHE A 6 6.20 10.97 -10.27
N ASP A 7 5.65 11.18 -11.47
CA ASP A 7 4.53 12.10 -11.68
C ASP A 7 3.23 11.50 -11.11
N CYS A 8 2.19 12.33 -10.91
CA CYS A 8 0.94 11.90 -10.30
C CYS A 8 0.30 10.69 -11.01
N SER A 9 0.36 10.68 -12.34
CA SER A 9 -0.15 9.59 -13.18
C SER A 9 0.71 8.33 -13.10
N GLY A 10 2.03 8.45 -12.88
CA GLY A 10 2.92 7.33 -12.60
C GLY A 10 2.65 6.64 -11.26
N LEU A 11 2.35 7.40 -10.21
CA LEU A 11 1.94 6.83 -8.92
C LEU A 11 0.63 6.04 -9.07
N CYS A 12 -0.38 6.63 -9.71
CA CYS A 12 -1.65 5.96 -9.95
C CYS A 12 -1.48 4.70 -10.81
N LEU A 13 -0.65 4.77 -11.85
CA LEU A 13 -0.34 3.62 -12.71
C LEU A 13 0.25 2.46 -11.93
N GLU A 14 1.29 2.71 -11.13
CA GLU A 14 1.97 1.64 -10.38
C GLU A 14 1.05 1.00 -9.35
N VAL A 15 0.31 1.81 -8.58
CA VAL A 15 -0.64 1.28 -7.60
C VAL A 15 -1.74 0.48 -8.30
N VAL A 16 -2.32 1.02 -9.39
CA VAL A 16 -3.45 0.35 -10.04
C VAL A 16 -3.04 -0.92 -10.75
N LYS A 17 -1.86 -0.94 -11.38
CA LYS A 17 -1.31 -2.14 -11.99
C LYS A 17 -1.02 -3.23 -10.95
N GLN A 18 -0.41 -2.86 -9.82
CA GLN A 18 -0.01 -3.83 -8.79
C GLN A 18 -1.19 -4.38 -7.99
N PHE A 19 -2.17 -3.54 -7.63
CA PHE A 19 -3.28 -3.92 -6.76
C PHE A 19 -4.55 -4.32 -7.51
N PHE A 20 -4.85 -3.67 -8.63
CA PHE A 20 -6.07 -3.97 -9.41
C PHE A 20 -5.79 -4.77 -10.68
N GLY A 21 -4.52 -4.97 -11.06
CA GLY A 21 -4.15 -5.70 -12.27
C GLY A 21 -4.57 -4.98 -13.56
N VAL A 22 -4.92 -3.69 -13.47
CA VAL A 22 -5.36 -2.88 -14.61
C VAL A 22 -4.17 -2.09 -15.14
N ASN A 23 -3.88 -2.25 -16.43
CA ASN A 23 -2.86 -1.43 -17.08
C ASN A 23 -3.44 -0.05 -17.39
N LEU A 24 -2.96 0.96 -16.68
CA LEU A 24 -3.32 2.35 -16.94
C LEU A 24 -2.42 2.99 -18.00
N PRO A 25 -2.98 3.89 -18.84
CA PRO A 25 -2.19 4.79 -19.69
C PRO A 25 -1.25 5.67 -18.86
N ARG A 26 -0.19 6.23 -19.46
CA ARG A 26 0.78 7.07 -18.75
C ARG A 26 0.23 8.46 -18.36
N THR A 27 -0.72 9.00 -19.09
CA THR A 27 -1.21 10.38 -18.90
C THR A 27 -2.49 10.41 -18.07
N SER A 28 -2.66 11.42 -17.21
CA SER A 28 -3.88 11.63 -16.42
C SER A 28 -5.12 11.79 -17.31
N THR A 29 -4.98 12.44 -18.47
CA THR A 29 -6.05 12.59 -19.47
C THR A 29 -6.55 11.25 -20.01
N ASP A 30 -5.65 10.32 -20.35
CA ASP A 30 -6.04 9.01 -20.85
C ASP A 30 -6.47 8.06 -19.72
N GLN A 31 -5.87 8.17 -18.53
CA GLN A 31 -6.33 7.44 -17.34
C GLN A 31 -7.78 7.78 -16.99
N PHE A 32 -8.20 9.03 -17.20
CA PHE A 32 -9.59 9.44 -16.97
C PHE A 32 -10.58 8.74 -17.94
N LYS A 33 -10.14 8.11 -19.01
CA LYS A 33 -11.02 7.34 -19.92
C LYS A 33 -11.20 5.89 -19.47
N ILE A 34 -10.45 5.44 -18.47
CA ILE A 34 -10.43 4.05 -18.03
C ILE A 34 -11.30 3.88 -16.79
N GLY A 35 -12.14 2.84 -16.80
CA GLY A 35 -12.98 2.48 -15.66
C GLY A 35 -14.37 3.13 -15.69
N LYS A 36 -15.16 2.85 -14.65
CA LYS A 36 -16.52 3.39 -14.51
C LYS A 36 -16.47 4.81 -13.97
N GLU A 37 -17.32 5.70 -14.46
CA GLU A 37 -17.56 6.99 -13.81
C GLU A 37 -18.09 6.83 -12.38
N VAL A 38 -17.59 7.66 -11.48
CA VAL A 38 -18.03 7.72 -10.09
C VAL A 38 -18.36 9.17 -9.74
N THR A 39 -19.55 9.38 -9.17
CA THR A 39 -19.94 10.67 -8.60
C THR A 39 -19.22 10.90 -7.28
N ARG A 40 -19.15 12.15 -6.82
CA ARG A 40 -18.42 12.48 -5.59
C ARG A 40 -19.02 11.79 -4.36
N GLU A 41 -20.33 11.59 -4.36
CA GLU A 41 -21.11 10.96 -3.29
C GLU A 41 -20.88 9.44 -3.23
N ASP A 42 -20.55 8.84 -4.38
CA ASP A 42 -20.30 7.40 -4.52
C ASP A 42 -18.81 7.02 -4.43
N LEU A 43 -17.94 7.97 -4.08
CA LEU A 43 -16.50 7.74 -3.95
C LEU A 43 -16.18 6.67 -2.89
N GLU A 44 -15.41 5.67 -3.32
CA GLU A 44 -14.92 4.57 -2.49
C GLU A 44 -13.38 4.56 -2.51
N ALA A 45 -12.77 4.15 -1.40
CA ALA A 45 -11.31 4.08 -1.31
C ALA A 45 -10.75 3.18 -2.43
N GLY A 46 -9.78 3.71 -3.19
CA GLY A 46 -9.25 3.10 -4.40
C GLY A 46 -9.70 3.76 -5.71
N ASP A 47 -10.74 4.61 -5.68
CA ASP A 47 -11.13 5.39 -6.84
C ASP A 47 -10.04 6.41 -7.22
N LEU A 48 -9.86 6.59 -8.52
CA LEU A 48 -9.00 7.63 -9.06
C LEU A 48 -9.76 8.95 -9.11
N VAL A 49 -9.21 9.98 -8.48
CA VAL A 49 -9.73 11.35 -8.53
C VAL A 49 -8.87 12.19 -9.46
N PHE A 50 -9.51 12.99 -10.30
CA PHE A 50 -8.86 13.78 -11.33
C PHE A 50 -9.15 15.25 -11.14
N PHE A 51 -8.17 16.09 -11.47
CA PHE A 51 -8.23 17.53 -11.27
C PHE A 51 -7.73 18.28 -12.49
N ASP A 52 -8.35 19.42 -12.76
CA ASP A 52 -7.84 20.46 -13.63
C ASP A 52 -7.15 21.54 -12.79
N THR A 53 -5.83 21.42 -12.69
CA THR A 53 -4.99 22.40 -12.01
C THR A 53 -4.36 23.40 -12.98
N GLY A 54 -4.75 23.36 -14.26
CA GLY A 54 -4.15 24.16 -15.32
C GLY A 54 -4.83 25.51 -15.49
N TRP A 55 -4.13 26.45 -16.12
CA TRP A 55 -4.65 27.79 -16.38
C TRP A 55 -5.31 27.92 -17.76
N THR A 56 -5.07 26.97 -18.68
CA THR A 56 -5.34 27.16 -20.12
C THR A 56 -6.13 26.04 -20.81
N GLN A 57 -6.36 24.89 -20.17
CA GLN A 57 -7.10 23.78 -20.80
C GLN A 57 -7.99 23.05 -19.80
N ARG A 58 -9.29 22.95 -20.11
CA ARG A 58 -10.29 22.16 -19.38
C ARG A 58 -10.07 20.66 -19.56
N LYS A 59 -8.99 20.12 -19.00
CA LYS A 59 -8.68 18.68 -19.06
C LYS A 59 -8.02 18.23 -17.76
N PRO A 60 -8.19 16.98 -17.35
CA PRO A 60 -7.54 16.49 -16.15
C PRO A 60 -6.04 16.38 -16.43
N ASN A 61 -5.27 17.16 -15.68
CA ASN A 61 -3.82 17.23 -15.75
C ASN A 61 -3.15 16.75 -14.45
N HIS A 62 -3.92 16.60 -13.37
CA HIS A 62 -3.48 16.01 -12.11
C HIS A 62 -4.43 14.90 -11.67
N ASN A 63 -3.91 13.93 -10.93
CA ASN A 63 -4.74 12.88 -10.35
C ASN A 63 -4.16 12.30 -9.05
N GLY A 64 -5.00 11.56 -8.34
CA GLY A 64 -4.63 10.86 -7.12
C GLY A 64 -5.58 9.69 -6.85
N ILE A 65 -5.34 9.02 -5.73
CA ILE A 65 -6.13 7.87 -5.29
C ILE A 65 -6.90 8.28 -4.05
N TYR A 66 -8.22 8.21 -4.11
CA TYR A 66 -9.09 8.46 -2.96
C TYR A 66 -8.87 7.38 -1.90
N ILE A 67 -8.69 7.79 -0.65
CA ILE A 67 -8.43 6.89 0.49
C ILE A 67 -9.58 6.90 1.51
N GLY A 68 -10.70 7.54 1.18
CA GLY A 68 -11.88 7.64 2.04
C GLY A 68 -11.92 8.94 2.87
N LYS A 69 -13.08 9.22 3.46
CA LYS A 69 -13.32 10.36 4.37
C LYS A 69 -12.94 11.73 3.79
N GLY A 70 -13.08 11.93 2.48
CA GLY A 70 -12.67 13.16 1.83
C GLY A 70 -11.17 13.31 1.62
N GLU A 71 -10.36 12.29 1.91
CA GLU A 71 -8.91 12.35 1.74
C GLU A 71 -8.48 11.59 0.49
N PHE A 72 -7.43 12.08 -0.17
CA PHE A 72 -6.80 11.40 -1.30
C PHE A 72 -5.27 11.53 -1.23
N VAL A 73 -4.58 10.58 -1.84
CA VAL A 73 -3.12 10.54 -1.93
C VAL A 73 -2.70 10.89 -3.35
N ASN A 74 -1.75 11.80 -3.52
CA ASN A 74 -1.26 12.20 -4.84
C ASN A 74 0.26 12.42 -4.83
N ALA A 75 0.91 12.21 -5.98
CA ALA A 75 2.30 12.59 -6.17
C ALA A 75 2.33 14.08 -6.51
N ASN A 76 2.70 14.92 -5.54
CA ASN A 76 2.81 16.35 -5.76
C ASN A 76 4.11 16.62 -6.53
N SER A 77 3.98 17.00 -7.80
CA SER A 77 5.11 17.28 -8.69
C SER A 77 5.95 18.47 -8.22
N TYR A 78 5.35 19.44 -7.52
CA TYR A 78 6.05 20.61 -6.98
C TYR A 78 6.97 20.25 -5.80
N HIS A 79 6.53 19.33 -4.93
CA HIS A 79 7.33 18.88 -3.79
C HIS A 79 8.11 17.59 -4.04
N GLY A 80 7.87 16.90 -5.16
CA GLY A 80 8.53 15.65 -5.54
C GLY A 80 8.21 14.47 -4.61
N CYS A 81 7.19 14.60 -3.76
CA CYS A 81 6.78 13.63 -2.75
C CYS A 81 5.31 13.25 -2.88
N VAL A 82 4.95 12.11 -2.27
CA VAL A 82 3.57 11.67 -2.15
C VAL A 82 2.98 12.33 -0.91
N VAL A 83 1.86 13.03 -1.07
CA VAL A 83 1.17 13.74 0.00
C VAL A 83 -0.26 13.29 0.12
N LYS A 84 -0.85 13.50 1.30
CA LYS A 84 -2.28 13.34 1.55
C LYS A 84 -2.92 14.71 1.57
N ASP A 85 -4.01 14.86 0.82
CA ASP A 85 -4.76 16.11 0.69
C ASP A 85 -6.25 15.90 0.99
N ASN A 86 -6.93 16.98 1.40
CA ASN A 86 -8.39 17.00 1.58
C ASN A 86 -9.07 17.41 0.27
N LEU A 87 -9.86 16.51 -0.31
CA LEU A 87 -10.64 16.67 -1.53
C LEU A 87 -11.64 17.84 -1.43
N PHE A 88 -12.16 18.11 -0.24
CA PHE A 88 -13.12 19.16 0.05
C PHE A 88 -12.47 20.48 0.49
N SER A 89 -11.15 20.62 0.37
CA SER A 89 -10.53 21.93 0.58
C SER A 89 -10.95 22.88 -0.54
N ALA A 90 -11.05 24.18 -0.24
CA ALA A 90 -11.45 25.19 -1.21
C ALA A 90 -10.60 25.20 -2.48
N TYR A 91 -9.34 24.75 -2.39
CA TYR A 91 -8.45 24.59 -3.53
C TYR A 91 -8.80 23.38 -4.39
N TRP A 92 -8.93 22.20 -3.78
CA TRP A 92 -9.17 20.94 -4.51
C TRP A 92 -10.59 20.83 -5.02
N GLU A 93 -11.55 21.39 -4.28
CA GLU A 93 -12.96 21.40 -4.66
C GLU A 93 -13.19 22.13 -5.99
N LYS A 94 -12.59 23.31 -6.15
CA LYS A 94 -12.68 24.11 -7.39
C LYS A 94 -12.01 23.45 -8.59
N LYS A 95 -11.04 22.55 -8.35
CA LYS A 95 -10.22 21.93 -9.39
C LYS A 95 -10.68 20.51 -9.73
N PHE A 96 -11.63 19.95 -8.98
CA PHE A 96 -12.09 18.60 -9.20
C PHE A 96 -12.74 18.46 -10.57
N TYR A 97 -12.19 17.55 -11.38
CA TYR A 97 -12.64 17.30 -12.74
C TYR A 97 -13.60 16.10 -12.80
N GLY A 98 -13.36 15.07 -11.98
CA GLY A 98 -14.19 13.87 -11.92
C GLY A 98 -13.45 12.69 -11.29
N ALA A 99 -14.12 11.53 -11.22
CA ALA A 99 -13.54 10.32 -10.67
C ALA A 99 -13.82 9.08 -11.52
N ARG A 100 -12.90 8.11 -11.47
CA ARG A 100 -13.02 6.81 -12.14
C ARG A 100 -12.72 5.66 -11.20
N ARG A 101 -13.57 4.64 -11.21
CA ARG A 101 -13.33 3.35 -10.57
C ARG A 101 -12.69 2.39 -11.55
N VAL A 102 -11.44 2.03 -11.26
CA VAL A 102 -10.64 1.14 -12.11
C VAL A 102 -10.59 -0.27 -11.51
N GLY A 103 -10.97 -1.27 -12.31
CA GLY A 103 -11.09 -2.66 -11.87
C GLY A 103 -12.45 -3.00 -11.25
N LYS A 104 -12.63 -4.28 -10.89
CA LYS A 104 -13.75 -4.69 -10.03
C LYS A 104 -13.45 -4.17 -8.63
N GLY A 105 -13.71 -2.88 -8.38
CA GLY A 105 -13.85 -2.41 -7.01
C GLY A 105 -14.82 -3.33 -6.28
N VAL A 106 -14.56 -3.63 -5.00
CA VAL A 106 -15.47 -4.46 -4.21
C VAL A 106 -16.81 -3.73 -4.20
N ARG A 107 -17.79 -4.17 -5.00
CA ARG A 107 -19.04 -3.43 -5.16
C ARG A 107 -19.74 -3.42 -3.80
N ARG A 108 -20.41 -2.32 -3.42
CA ARG A 108 -21.19 -2.25 -2.17
C ARG A 108 -22.16 -3.42 -1.96
N LYS A 109 -22.70 -3.96 -3.05
CA LYS A 109 -23.58 -5.14 -3.10
C LYS A 109 -22.87 -6.50 -3.08
N ASP A 110 -21.56 -6.52 -3.34
CA ASP A 110 -20.68 -7.68 -3.20
C ASP A 110 -19.97 -7.68 -1.83
N LEU A 111 -20.18 -6.64 -1.01
CA LEU A 111 -19.71 -6.58 0.38
C LEU A 111 -20.52 -7.58 1.21
N GLN A 112 -20.22 -8.88 1.03
CA GLN A 112 -20.48 -9.80 2.12
C GLN A 112 -19.63 -9.35 3.30
N GLN A 113 -20.20 -9.46 4.49
CA GLN A 113 -19.44 -9.23 5.72
C GLN A 113 -18.43 -10.38 5.84
N ASP A 114 -17.26 -10.20 5.22
CA ASP A 114 -16.16 -11.18 5.18
C ASP A 114 -15.74 -11.58 6.60
N PHE A 115 -15.89 -10.65 7.55
CA PHE A 115 -15.56 -10.82 8.96
C PHE A 115 -16.59 -10.15 9.86
N LEU A 116 -16.97 -10.82 10.94
CA LEU A 116 -18.01 -10.38 11.88
C LEU A 116 -17.71 -9.01 12.53
N ASP A 117 -16.45 -8.64 12.65
CA ASP A 117 -15.97 -7.43 13.32
C ASP A 117 -15.43 -6.35 12.36
N VAL A 118 -15.60 -6.51 11.04
CA VAL A 118 -15.19 -5.51 10.05
C VAL A 118 -16.41 -4.99 9.31
N SER A 119 -16.96 -3.88 9.82
CA SER A 119 -18.06 -3.18 9.16
C SER A 119 -17.67 -2.70 7.76
N PRO A 120 -18.56 -2.77 6.74
CA PRO A 120 -18.39 -2.10 5.45
C PRO A 120 -18.04 -0.61 5.51
N ARG A 121 -18.34 0.07 6.63
CA ARG A 121 -18.00 1.49 6.87
C ARG A 121 -16.64 1.67 7.55
N HIS A 122 -15.97 0.59 7.93
CA HIS A 122 -14.65 0.64 8.56
C HIS A 122 -13.62 1.19 7.56
N PRO A 123 -12.73 2.12 7.93
CA PRO A 123 -11.78 2.73 7.00
C PRO A 123 -10.88 1.72 6.29
N SER A 124 -10.59 0.60 6.97
CA SER A 124 -9.76 -0.48 6.43
C SER A 124 -10.54 -1.56 5.68
N TYR A 125 -11.86 -1.48 5.60
CA TYR A 125 -12.71 -2.57 5.07
C TYR A 125 -12.28 -2.98 3.65
N SER A 126 -12.12 -2.02 2.74
CA SER A 126 -11.78 -2.30 1.35
C SER A 126 -10.42 -2.99 1.21
N TYR A 127 -9.43 -2.57 1.99
CA TYR A 127 -8.10 -3.19 2.00
C TYR A 127 -8.13 -4.60 2.58
N ILE A 128 -8.85 -4.80 3.67
CA ILE A 128 -9.02 -6.11 4.33
C ILE A 128 -9.74 -7.07 3.37
N SER A 129 -10.90 -6.67 2.85
CA SER A 129 -11.68 -7.50 1.92
C SER A 129 -10.87 -7.85 0.67
N HIS A 130 -10.13 -6.89 0.10
CA HIS A 130 -9.29 -7.13 -1.06
C HIS A 130 -8.19 -8.18 -0.78
N LEU A 131 -7.43 -8.03 0.31
CA LEU A 131 -6.38 -8.99 0.67
C LEU A 131 -6.95 -10.37 1.04
N TYR A 132 -8.16 -10.41 1.63
CA TYR A 132 -8.86 -11.65 1.94
C TYR A 132 -9.30 -12.40 0.67
N GLN A 133 -9.95 -11.71 -0.28
CA GLN A 133 -10.35 -12.27 -1.57
C GLN A 133 -9.16 -12.79 -2.38
N LYS A 134 -7.99 -12.13 -2.27
CA LYS A 134 -6.72 -12.56 -2.87
C LYS A 134 -6.04 -13.72 -2.10
N LYS A 135 -6.64 -14.21 -1.01
CA LYS A 135 -6.10 -15.25 -0.13
C LYS A 135 -4.72 -14.91 0.47
N ILE A 136 -4.45 -13.61 0.61
CA ILE A 136 -3.22 -13.07 1.22
C ILE A 136 -3.35 -13.12 2.74
N ILE A 137 -4.47 -12.63 3.25
CA ILE A 137 -4.86 -12.70 4.67
C ILE A 137 -6.03 -13.67 4.87
N GLN A 138 -6.27 -14.01 6.12
CA GLN A 138 -7.34 -14.86 6.60
C GLN A 138 -7.83 -14.32 7.95
N GLY A 139 -9.07 -14.63 8.31
CA GLY A 139 -9.59 -14.34 9.65
C GLY A 139 -9.22 -15.41 10.67
N HIS A 140 -9.69 -15.19 11.87
CA HIS A 140 -9.63 -16.14 12.97
C HIS A 140 -10.73 -17.20 12.85
N PRO A 141 -10.57 -18.38 13.49
CA PRO A 141 -11.60 -19.43 13.50
C PRO A 141 -12.97 -18.97 14.03
N ASP A 142 -13.00 -17.91 14.84
CA ASP A 142 -14.21 -17.29 15.39
C ASP A 142 -14.97 -16.38 14.39
N GLY A 143 -14.49 -16.28 13.13
CA GLY A 143 -15.09 -15.45 12.09
C GLY A 143 -14.70 -13.97 12.15
N THR A 144 -13.79 -13.58 13.04
CA THR A 144 -13.30 -12.20 13.18
C THR A 144 -11.98 -11.96 12.41
N PHE A 145 -11.63 -10.70 12.16
CA PHE A 145 -10.34 -10.28 11.59
C PHE A 145 -9.46 -9.51 12.59
N LYS A 146 -10.07 -8.84 13.57
CA LYS A 146 -9.42 -8.01 14.59
C LYS A 146 -8.65 -6.84 13.98
N PRO A 147 -9.30 -5.92 13.23
CA PRO A 147 -8.63 -4.89 12.41
C PRO A 147 -7.78 -3.89 13.21
N ASN A 148 -8.04 -3.75 14.52
CA ASN A 148 -7.29 -2.87 15.41
C ASN A 148 -6.18 -3.60 16.18
N GLN A 149 -6.08 -4.92 16.04
CA GLN A 149 -4.98 -5.68 16.60
C GLN A 149 -3.78 -5.55 15.66
N GLY A 150 -2.66 -5.03 16.17
CA GLY A 150 -1.43 -4.91 15.38
C GLY A 150 -0.97 -6.27 14.83
N VAL A 151 -0.23 -6.26 13.73
CA VAL A 151 0.31 -7.47 13.10
C VAL A 151 1.67 -7.82 13.71
N ASN A 152 1.97 -9.10 13.92
CA ASN A 152 3.31 -9.51 14.34
C ASN A 152 4.30 -9.60 13.17
N ARG A 153 5.59 -9.71 13.48
CA ARG A 153 6.65 -9.69 12.46
C ARG A 153 6.57 -10.87 11.48
N ALA A 154 6.21 -12.06 11.96
CA ALA A 154 6.05 -13.24 11.11
C ALA A 154 4.83 -13.13 10.17
N GLU A 155 3.70 -12.66 10.69
CA GLU A 155 2.48 -12.41 9.93
C GLU A 155 2.72 -11.37 8.83
N LEU A 156 3.41 -10.27 9.15
CA LEU A 156 3.72 -9.26 8.14
C LEU A 156 4.59 -9.82 7.02
N LEU A 157 5.59 -10.67 7.32
CA LEU A 157 6.37 -11.34 6.27
C LEU A 157 5.49 -12.19 5.35
N LYS A 158 4.59 -13.01 5.91
CA LYS A 158 3.66 -13.81 5.11
C LYS A 158 2.82 -12.94 4.20
N ILE A 159 2.27 -11.83 4.72
CA ILE A 159 1.49 -10.86 3.93
C ILE A 159 2.35 -10.29 2.80
N VAL A 160 3.53 -9.78 3.10
CA VAL A 160 4.45 -9.17 2.12
C VAL A 160 4.83 -10.17 1.01
N PHE A 161 5.20 -11.39 1.38
CA PHE A 161 5.58 -12.42 0.41
C PHE A 161 4.43 -12.81 -0.50
N LYS A 162 3.22 -12.98 0.05
CA LYS A 162 2.03 -13.30 -0.74
C LYS A 162 1.62 -12.13 -1.64
N SER A 163 1.61 -10.90 -1.12
CA SER A 163 1.23 -9.71 -1.89
C SER A 163 2.12 -9.49 -3.11
N PHE A 164 3.44 -9.62 -2.95
CA PHE A 164 4.41 -9.41 -4.03
C PHE A 164 4.79 -10.69 -4.79
N HIS A 165 4.13 -11.82 -4.50
CA HIS A 165 4.42 -13.11 -5.12
C HIS A 165 5.91 -13.47 -5.08
N LEU A 166 6.56 -13.21 -3.93
CA LEU A 166 8.00 -13.39 -3.80
C LEU A 166 8.35 -14.88 -3.80
N PRO A 167 9.45 -15.27 -4.46
CA PRO A 167 9.88 -16.67 -4.47
C PRO A 167 10.33 -17.09 -3.08
N ILE A 168 9.81 -18.23 -2.61
CA ILE A 168 10.17 -18.87 -1.34
C ILE A 168 11.34 -19.83 -1.56
N LEU A 169 12.40 -19.69 -0.76
CA LEU A 169 13.58 -20.54 -0.80
C LEU A 169 13.41 -21.71 0.19
N LYS A 170 12.77 -22.79 -0.26
CA LYS A 170 12.45 -23.97 0.60
C LYS A 170 13.65 -24.64 1.29
N LYS A 171 14.86 -24.49 0.74
CA LYS A 171 16.10 -25.04 1.30
C LYS A 171 16.97 -24.01 2.03
N ALA A 172 16.45 -22.80 2.27
CA ALA A 172 17.21 -21.79 2.99
C ALA A 172 17.37 -22.19 4.46
N GLU A 173 18.62 -22.21 4.91
CA GLU A 173 18.95 -22.44 6.32
C GLU A 173 19.29 -21.13 7.02
N VAL A 174 18.75 -20.99 8.22
CA VAL A 174 19.03 -19.90 9.15
C VAL A 174 19.26 -20.45 10.54
N ASN A 175 20.18 -19.82 11.27
CA ASN A 175 20.51 -20.18 12.64
C ASN A 175 19.99 -19.09 13.58
N LEU A 176 18.73 -19.20 13.96
CA LEU A 176 18.05 -18.31 14.90
C LEU A 176 17.53 -19.14 16.07
N ARG A 177 17.63 -18.60 17.29
CA ARG A 177 17.25 -19.30 18.52
C ARG A 177 15.73 -19.45 18.71
N ASP A 178 14.95 -18.58 18.09
CA ASP A 178 13.49 -18.46 18.27
C ASP A 178 12.72 -18.74 16.97
N VAL A 179 13.36 -19.44 16.02
CA VAL A 179 12.75 -19.84 14.74
C VAL A 179 13.14 -21.28 14.44
N SER A 180 12.17 -22.17 14.52
CA SER A 180 12.29 -23.60 14.27
C SER A 180 11.89 -23.97 12.84
N LYS A 181 12.50 -25.03 12.26
CA LYS A 181 12.16 -25.53 10.91
C LYS A 181 10.70 -25.99 10.79
N GLN A 182 10.04 -26.31 11.90
CA GLN A 182 8.63 -26.69 11.93
C GLN A 182 7.67 -25.50 12.02
N ASP A 183 8.17 -24.28 12.26
CA ASP A 183 7.31 -23.10 12.34
C ASP A 183 6.69 -22.78 10.97
N TRP A 184 5.40 -22.46 10.95
CA TRP A 184 4.68 -22.07 9.73
C TRP A 184 5.33 -20.86 9.02
N PHE A 185 6.07 -20.04 9.77
CA PHE A 185 6.75 -18.87 9.25
C PHE A 185 8.22 -19.10 8.85
N TYR A 186 8.76 -20.30 9.07
CA TYR A 186 10.19 -20.58 8.88
C TYR A 186 10.69 -20.19 7.49
N GLU A 187 10.02 -20.65 6.44
CA GLU A 187 10.46 -20.40 5.07
C GLU A 187 10.42 -18.91 4.70
N TYR A 188 9.45 -18.15 5.23
CA TYR A 188 9.37 -16.70 5.04
C TYR A 188 10.54 -16.00 5.72
N VAL A 189 10.83 -16.33 6.97
CA VAL A 189 11.95 -15.74 7.72
C VAL A 189 13.29 -16.09 7.08
N ALA A 190 13.49 -17.37 6.74
CA ALA A 190 14.71 -17.86 6.12
C ALA A 190 14.96 -17.17 4.77
N THR A 191 13.93 -17.07 3.93
CA THR A 191 14.03 -16.38 2.65
C THR A 191 14.27 -14.89 2.82
N ALA A 192 13.57 -14.23 3.74
CA ALA A 192 13.69 -12.80 3.96
C ALA A 192 15.08 -12.39 4.49
N LEU A 193 15.73 -13.23 5.30
CA LEU A 193 17.12 -13.05 5.71
C LEU A 193 18.08 -13.20 4.53
N LYS A 194 17.96 -14.28 3.74
CA LYS A 194 18.83 -14.51 2.56
C LYS A 194 18.69 -13.41 1.51
N LYS A 195 17.50 -12.85 1.33
CA LYS A 195 17.23 -11.73 0.41
C LYS A 195 17.52 -10.34 0.99
N ASN A 196 18.05 -10.25 2.22
CA ASN A 196 18.32 -8.98 2.91
C ASN A 196 17.09 -8.06 3.07
N ILE A 197 15.89 -8.65 3.17
CA ILE A 197 14.63 -7.93 3.45
C ILE A 197 14.59 -7.55 4.94
N ILE A 198 14.95 -8.50 5.80
CA ILE A 198 15.06 -8.32 7.25
C ILE A 198 16.50 -8.57 7.72
N LYS A 199 16.75 -8.22 8.98
CA LYS A 199 17.92 -8.64 9.74
C LYS A 199 17.43 -9.23 11.07
N GLY A 200 18.15 -10.23 11.59
CA GLY A 200 17.96 -10.70 12.96
C GLY A 200 18.51 -9.70 13.97
N TYR A 201 18.27 -9.97 15.25
CA TYR A 201 18.84 -9.23 16.37
C TYR A 201 20.23 -9.78 16.74
N PRO A 202 21.07 -9.01 17.46
CA PRO A 202 22.41 -9.45 17.87
C PRO A 202 22.41 -10.73 18.74
N ASP A 203 21.32 -10.98 19.46
CA ASP A 203 21.09 -12.17 20.29
C ASP A 203 20.74 -13.44 19.49
N LYS A 204 20.86 -13.40 18.16
CA LYS A 204 20.47 -14.46 17.22
C LYS A 204 18.98 -14.79 17.26
N THR A 205 18.12 -13.78 17.45
CA THR A 205 16.66 -13.94 17.39
C THR A 205 16.03 -13.18 16.22
N PHE A 206 14.78 -13.49 15.88
CA PHE A 206 13.94 -12.73 14.95
C PHE A 206 12.74 -12.05 15.62
N LYS A 207 12.31 -12.57 16.77
CA LYS A 207 11.15 -12.19 17.59
C LYS A 207 9.84 -12.27 16.80
N PRO A 208 9.46 -13.44 16.25
CA PRO A 208 8.35 -13.57 15.30
C PRO A 208 7.01 -13.08 15.85
N GLY A 209 6.76 -13.27 17.16
CA GLY A 209 5.52 -12.87 17.83
C GLY A 209 5.44 -11.39 18.21
N ASN A 210 6.54 -10.63 18.14
CA ASN A 210 6.52 -9.21 18.48
C ASN A 210 5.71 -8.42 17.46
N LYS A 211 4.94 -7.43 17.93
CA LYS A 211 4.24 -6.49 17.06
C LYS A 211 5.25 -5.67 16.26
N VAL A 212 4.97 -5.52 14.97
CA VAL A 212 5.81 -4.72 14.07
C VAL A 212 5.46 -3.26 14.24
N ASN A 213 6.47 -2.39 14.35
CA ASN A 213 6.24 -0.94 14.31
C ASN A 213 6.20 -0.42 12.86
N ARG A 214 5.80 0.85 12.67
CA ARG A 214 5.66 1.47 11.34
C ARG A 214 6.96 1.45 10.54
N ALA A 215 8.10 1.74 11.17
CA ALA A 215 9.41 1.78 10.50
C ALA A 215 9.88 0.39 10.05
N GLU A 216 9.67 -0.63 10.88
CA GLU A 216 9.94 -2.02 10.52
C GLU A 216 9.06 -2.48 9.37
N ALA A 217 7.76 -2.18 9.44
CA ALA A 217 6.83 -2.54 8.39
C ALA A 217 7.20 -1.89 7.05
N LEU A 218 7.50 -0.59 7.06
CA LEU A 218 7.91 0.15 5.88
C LEU A 218 9.17 -0.43 5.25
N LYS A 219 10.21 -0.70 6.06
CA LYS A 219 11.44 -1.34 5.58
C LYS A 219 11.16 -2.69 4.93
N MET A 220 10.34 -3.54 5.56
CA MET A 220 10.01 -4.88 5.05
C MET A 220 9.29 -4.79 3.70
N ILE A 221 8.31 -3.90 3.60
CA ILE A 221 7.54 -3.68 2.36
C ILE A 221 8.45 -3.13 1.26
N LEU A 222 9.20 -2.06 1.52
CA LEU A 222 10.04 -1.40 0.52
C LEU A 222 11.16 -2.30 0.00
N LYS A 223 11.83 -3.05 0.90
CA LYS A 223 12.87 -4.01 0.49
C LYS A 223 12.33 -5.19 -0.31
N SER A 224 11.04 -5.49 -0.17
CA SER A 224 10.38 -6.58 -0.88
C SER A 224 9.85 -6.15 -2.24
N ALA A 225 9.27 -4.94 -2.31
CA ALA A 225 8.65 -4.41 -3.50
C ALA A 225 9.66 -3.85 -4.52
N LEU A 226 10.78 -3.28 -4.04
CA LEU A 226 11.68 -2.49 -4.87
C LEU A 226 13.04 -3.19 -5.05
N LYS A 227 13.49 -3.34 -6.31
CA LYS A 227 14.85 -3.78 -6.63
C LYS A 227 15.91 -2.82 -6.07
N ARG A 228 15.60 -1.52 -6.07
CA ARG A 228 16.40 -0.45 -5.47
C ARG A 228 15.44 0.56 -4.86
N ILE A 229 15.67 0.93 -3.60
CA ILE A 229 14.91 2.01 -2.96
C ILE A 229 15.46 3.32 -3.57
N PRO A 230 14.62 4.15 -4.21
CA PRO A 230 15.02 5.46 -4.69
C PRO A 230 15.58 6.27 -3.53
N LEU A 231 16.81 6.77 -3.64
CA LEU A 231 17.31 7.77 -2.71
C LEU A 231 16.69 9.10 -3.12
N LYS A 232 15.51 9.47 -2.58
CA LYS A 232 14.95 10.79 -2.81
C LYS A 232 15.43 11.80 -1.75
N LYS A 233 15.48 13.07 -2.19
CA LYS A 233 15.97 14.29 -1.52
C LYS A 233 15.57 14.37 -0.03
N LYS A 234 16.45 14.99 0.77
CA LYS A 234 16.29 15.29 2.21
C LYS A 234 14.84 15.61 2.57
N VAL A 235 14.21 14.77 3.39
CA VAL A 235 12.95 15.06 4.06
C VAL A 235 13.27 15.22 5.54
N ASN A 236 12.95 16.37 6.12
CA ASN A 236 13.02 16.58 7.57
C ASN A 236 11.65 16.21 8.15
N LEU A 237 11.58 15.07 8.82
CA LEU A 237 10.46 14.71 9.68
C LEU A 237 10.87 15.00 11.12
N GLU A 238 10.01 15.66 11.90
CA GLU A 238 10.32 16.06 13.28
C GLU A 238 10.64 14.87 14.19
N ASP A 239 10.05 13.72 13.90
CA ASP A 239 10.15 12.48 14.68
C ASP A 239 11.16 11.47 14.11
N VAL A 240 11.95 11.84 13.08
CA VAL A 240 12.94 10.94 12.46
C VAL A 240 14.33 11.58 12.44
N LYS A 241 15.28 10.98 13.16
CA LYS A 241 16.67 11.43 13.23
C LYS A 241 17.49 10.78 12.12
N LYS A 242 18.50 11.51 11.61
CA LYS A 242 19.44 10.99 10.59
C LYS A 242 20.21 9.74 11.02
N THR A 243 20.37 9.55 12.32
CA THR A 243 21.04 8.38 12.93
C THR A 243 20.12 7.18 13.07
N ASP A 244 18.80 7.34 12.85
CA ASP A 244 17.86 6.25 12.98
C ASP A 244 18.12 5.20 11.89
N TRP A 245 18.14 3.93 12.27
CA TRP A 245 18.42 2.83 11.35
C TRP A 245 17.45 2.76 10.17
N PHE A 246 16.28 3.37 10.32
CA PHE A 246 15.23 3.42 9.32
C PHE A 246 15.20 4.71 8.48
N TYR A 247 16.06 5.70 8.73
CA TYR A 247 16.03 7.02 8.07
C TYR A 247 16.01 6.96 6.53
N ARG A 248 16.60 5.91 5.94
CA ARG A 248 16.68 5.73 4.49
C ARG A 248 15.44 5.11 3.84
N TYR A 249 14.43 4.73 4.63
CA TYR A 249 13.21 4.03 4.21
C TYR A 249 12.03 4.97 4.37
#